data_AF-A0A515A9T0-F1
#
_entry.id   AF-A0A515A9T0-F1
#
_cell.length_a   1.000
_cell.length_b   1.000
_cell.length_c   1.000
_cell.angle_alpha   90.00
_cell.angle_beta   90.00
_cell.angle_gamma   90.00
#
_symmetry.space_group_name_H-M   'P 1'
#
loop_
_entity.id
_entity.type
_entity.pdbx_description
1 polymer ?
#
loop_
_entity_poly.entity_id
_entity_poly.type
_entity_poly.pdbx_seq_one_letter_code
_entity_poly.pdbx_strand_id
1 'polypeptide(L)'
;MGRSRGMQQYQAGDPTTRAQRMTDQMTKQLGLDEATSKKVYDLTLARAQKVDAIQKGTDDNKTKSQALKANADDFKTKLKGILTPDQFTKFEAMRGRMGRGRGNGGPAGEKSDPGQE
;
A
#
# COMPACT_ATOMS: atom_id res chain seq x y z
N MET A 1 6.01 -16.80 34.21
CA MET A 1 6.65 -16.57 32.90
C MET A 1 5.80 -15.61 32.07
N GLY A 2 5.89 -14.30 32.32
CA GLY A 2 5.21 -13.29 31.50
C GLY A 2 6.13 -12.91 30.35
N ARG A 3 5.87 -13.37 29.13
CA ARG A 3 6.61 -12.90 27.95
C ARG A 3 6.18 -11.45 27.71
N SER A 4 6.97 -10.50 28.21
CA SER A 4 6.96 -9.11 27.79
C SER A 4 7.00 -9.12 26.27
N ARG A 5 5.86 -8.81 25.63
CA ARG A 5 5.77 -8.62 24.20
C ARG A 5 6.46 -7.29 23.91
N GLY A 6 7.80 -7.35 23.85
CA GLY A 6 8.66 -6.21 23.62
C GLY A 6 8.18 -5.46 22.38
N MET A 7 8.22 -4.13 22.47
CA MET A 7 8.02 -3.23 21.34
C MET A 7 8.81 -3.78 20.14
N GLN A 8 8.10 -4.35 19.17
CA GLN A 8 8.73 -4.79 17.94
C GLN A 8 9.18 -3.51 17.22
N GLN A 9 10.45 -3.16 17.40
CA GLN A 9 11.03 -1.96 16.82
C GLN A 9 10.74 -1.97 15.32
N TYR A 10 10.15 -0.88 14.83
CA TYR A 10 9.89 -0.71 13.41
C TYR A 10 11.23 -0.67 12.66
N GLN A 11 11.62 -1.82 12.09
CA GLN A 11 12.76 -1.95 11.20
C GLN A 11 12.24 -2.09 9.77
N ALA A 12 11.84 -0.98 9.17
CA ALA A 12 11.68 -0.94 7.72
C ALA A 12 13.03 -0.64 7.06
N GLY A 13 13.28 -1.27 5.91
CA GLY A 13 14.42 -0.93 5.07
C GLY A 13 14.41 0.54 4.65
N ASP A 14 15.53 1.03 4.14
CA ASP A 14 15.71 2.42 3.73
C ASP A 14 14.53 2.94 2.85
N PRO A 15 13.98 4.14 3.14
CA PRO A 15 12.84 4.70 2.42
C PRO A 15 13.10 4.86 0.91
N THR A 16 14.34 5.16 0.52
CA THR A 16 14.76 5.28 -0.88
C THR A 16 14.65 3.94 -1.60
N THR A 17 15.13 2.87 -0.97
CA THR A 17 15.04 1.50 -1.50
C THR A 17 13.58 1.05 -1.66
N ARG A 18 12.72 1.39 -0.69
CA ARG A 18 11.28 1.09 -0.76
C ARG A 18 10.59 1.88 -1.89
N ALA A 19 10.91 3.16 -2.02
CA ALA A 19 10.39 4.03 -3.07
C ALA A 19 10.78 3.54 -4.46
N GLN A 20 12.05 3.17 -4.64
CA GLN A 20 12.56 2.61 -5.89
C GLN A 20 11.82 1.32 -6.27
N ARG A 21 11.76 0.34 -5.36
CA ARG A 21 11.05 -0.94 -5.62
C ARG A 21 9.59 -0.73 -5.98
N MET A 22 8.91 0.18 -5.29
CA MET A 22 7.50 0.47 -5.56
C MET A 22 7.32 1.14 -6.92
N THR A 23 8.22 2.07 -7.27
CA THR A 23 8.23 2.73 -8.58
C THR A 23 8.51 1.72 -9.68
N ASP A 24 9.53 0.88 -9.56
CA ASP A 24 9.88 -0.14 -10.55
C ASP A 24 8.71 -1.09 -10.84
N GLN A 25 7.96 -1.48 -9.79
CA GLN A 25 6.75 -2.29 -9.94
C GLN A 25 5.64 -1.53 -10.68
N MET A 26 5.39 -0.27 -10.34
CA MET A 26 4.39 0.54 -11.04
C MET A 26 4.79 0.81 -12.49
N THR A 27 6.05 1.11 -12.76
CA THR A 27 6.59 1.29 -14.11
C THR A 27 6.35 0.05 -14.96
N LYS A 28 6.67 -1.14 -14.44
CA LYS A 28 6.46 -2.41 -15.14
C LYS A 28 4.99 -2.77 -15.35
N GLN A 29 4.14 -2.58 -14.34
CA GLN A 29 2.74 -3.02 -14.42
C GLN A 29 1.81 -2.01 -15.12
N LEU A 30 2.15 -0.73 -15.06
CA LEU A 30 1.35 0.35 -15.67
C LEU A 30 1.92 0.79 -17.01
N GLY A 31 3.16 0.41 -17.35
CA GLY A 31 3.86 0.87 -18.55
C GLY A 31 4.13 2.37 -18.47
N LEU A 32 4.74 2.82 -17.36
CA LEU A 32 5.07 4.24 -17.19
C LEU A 32 6.28 4.60 -18.05
N ASP A 33 6.23 5.77 -18.70
CA ASP A 33 7.41 6.35 -19.34
C ASP A 33 8.42 6.88 -18.28
N GLU A 34 9.60 7.31 -18.73
CA GLU A 34 10.68 7.76 -17.83
C GLU A 34 10.30 9.03 -17.04
N ALA A 35 9.63 9.99 -17.68
CA ALA A 35 9.23 11.25 -17.05
C ALA A 35 8.15 11.02 -15.98
N THR A 36 7.17 10.17 -16.29
CA THR A 36 6.11 9.74 -15.38
C THR A 36 6.69 8.91 -14.24
N SER A 37 7.60 7.98 -14.53
CA SER A 37 8.30 7.16 -13.53
C SER A 37 9.07 8.02 -12.53
N LYS A 38 9.76 9.08 -12.99
CA LYS A 38 10.48 10.01 -12.10
C LYS A 38 9.54 10.75 -11.14
N LYS A 39 8.42 11.28 -11.64
CA LYS A 39 7.41 11.94 -10.79
C LYS A 39 6.79 10.97 -9.78
N VAL A 40 6.55 9.73 -10.21
CA VAL A 40 6.05 8.66 -9.34
C VAL A 40 7.09 8.32 -8.27
N TYR A 41 8.37 8.22 -8.61
CA TYR A 41 9.46 7.99 -7.67
C TYR A 41 9.48 9.04 -6.56
N ASP A 42 9.51 10.33 -6.92
CA ASP A 42 9.54 11.43 -5.95
C ASP A 42 8.32 11.37 -5.00
N LEU A 43 7.14 11.05 -5.54
CA LEU A 43 5.93 10.88 -4.75
C LEU A 43 6.01 9.67 -3.82
N THR A 44 6.56 8.54 -4.27
CA THR A 44 6.74 7.34 -3.42
C THR A 44 7.78 7.53 -2.34
N LEU A 45 8.85 8.29 -2.61
CA LEU A 45 9.88 8.63 -1.64
C LEU A 45 9.30 9.47 -0.52
N ALA A 46 8.57 10.55 -0.87
CA ALA A 46 7.88 11.38 0.11
C ALA A 46 6.89 10.56 0.96
N ARG A 47 6.16 9.63 0.33
CA ARG A 47 5.27 8.71 1.06
C ARG A 47 6.04 7.82 2.03
N ALA A 48 7.15 7.21 1.60
CA ALA A 48 7.96 6.31 2.42
C ALA A 48 8.56 7.03 3.63
N GLN A 49 9.10 8.23 3.43
CA GLN A 49 9.60 9.08 4.52
C GLN A 49 8.51 9.43 5.53
N LYS A 50 7.31 9.81 5.07
CA LYS A 50 6.17 10.06 5.96
C LYS A 50 5.74 8.82 6.74
N VAL A 51 5.72 7.64 6.11
CA VAL A 51 5.43 6.39 6.82
C VAL A 51 6.43 6.18 7.95
N ASP A 52 7.72 6.37 7.71
CA ASP A 52 8.74 6.22 8.74
C ASP A 52 8.56 7.21 9.89
N ALA A 53 8.27 8.47 9.58
CA ALA A 53 7.99 9.48 10.59
C ALA A 53 6.76 9.12 11.44
N ILE A 54 5.67 8.64 10.82
CA ILE A 54 4.46 8.20 11.54
C ILE A 54 4.77 6.99 12.42
N GLN A 55 5.52 6.02 11.91
CA GLN A 55 5.81 4.77 12.62
C GLN A 55 6.73 4.99 13.83
N LYS A 56 7.65 5.96 13.73
CA LYS A 56 8.59 6.34 14.80
C LYS A 56 8.04 7.41 15.74
N GLY A 57 6.98 8.13 15.36
CA GLY A 57 6.55 9.37 16.02
C GLY A 57 5.56 9.21 17.19
N THR A 58 4.87 8.08 17.29
CA THR A 58 3.96 7.76 18.42
C THR A 58 3.98 6.26 18.66
N ASP A 59 3.46 5.77 19.78
CA ASP A 59 3.19 4.35 20.01
C ASP A 59 1.69 4.02 19.97
N ASP A 60 0.83 5.04 19.87
CA ASP A 60 -0.61 4.83 19.77
C ASP A 60 -1.00 4.26 18.40
N ASN A 61 -1.55 3.04 18.41
CA ASN A 61 -1.92 2.33 17.20
C ASN A 61 -3.07 3.01 16.44
N LYS A 62 -3.99 3.67 17.14
CA LYS A 62 -5.14 4.33 16.49
C LYS A 62 -4.67 5.56 15.71
N THR A 63 -3.88 6.42 16.34
CA THR A 63 -3.25 7.59 15.70
C THR A 63 -2.36 7.17 14.54
N LYS A 64 -1.53 6.12 14.69
CA LYS A 64 -0.74 5.57 13.56
C LYS A 64 -1.62 5.16 12.40
N SER A 65 -2.66 4.38 12.66
CA SER A 65 -3.56 3.87 11.62
C SER A 65 -4.23 5.02 10.85
N GLN A 66 -4.72 6.03 11.57
CA GLN A 66 -5.34 7.21 10.97
C GLN A 66 -4.34 8.01 10.12
N ALA A 67 -3.13 8.26 10.63
CA ALA A 67 -2.10 8.99 9.90
C ALA A 67 -1.59 8.21 8.66
N LEU A 68 -1.44 6.89 8.76
CA LEU A 68 -1.07 6.04 7.63
C LEU A 68 -2.17 6.01 6.56
N LYS A 69 -3.45 5.98 6.98
CA LYS A 69 -4.58 6.06 6.07
C LYS A 69 -4.61 7.41 5.34
N ALA A 70 -4.49 8.51 6.06
CA ALA A 70 -4.42 9.85 5.46
C ALA A 70 -3.26 9.96 4.47
N ASN A 71 -2.06 9.47 4.83
CA ASN A 71 -0.92 9.44 3.93
C ASN A 71 -1.15 8.57 2.67
N ALA A 72 -1.90 7.46 2.79
CA ALA A 72 -2.25 6.62 1.65
C ALA A 72 -3.29 7.27 0.72
N ASP A 73 -4.25 7.99 1.28
CA ASP A 73 -5.28 8.73 0.56
C ASP A 73 -4.64 9.95 -0.17
N ASP A 74 -3.78 10.70 0.49
CA ASP A 74 -2.98 11.78 -0.11
C ASP A 74 -2.13 11.28 -1.28
N PHE A 75 -1.42 10.16 -1.07
CA PHE A 75 -0.62 9.53 -2.12
C PHE A 75 -1.48 9.16 -3.33
N LYS A 76 -2.66 8.56 -3.11
CA LYS A 76 -3.58 8.19 -4.19
C LYS A 76 -4.04 9.42 -4.98
N THR A 77 -4.41 10.49 -4.29
CA THR A 77 -4.87 11.74 -4.92
C THR A 77 -3.77 12.34 -5.80
N LYS A 78 -2.54 12.44 -5.29
CA LYS A 78 -1.40 12.96 -6.05
C LYS A 78 -1.03 12.05 -7.23
N LEU A 79 -1.08 10.72 -7.03
CA LEU A 79 -0.77 9.76 -8.07
C LEU A 79 -1.77 9.85 -9.24
N LYS A 80 -3.05 10.12 -8.97
CA LYS A 80 -4.07 10.32 -10.01
C LYS A 80 -3.77 11.51 -10.93
N GLY A 81 -3.07 12.54 -10.42
CA GLY A 81 -2.63 13.69 -11.22
C GLY A 81 -1.36 13.44 -12.03
N ILE A 82 -0.62 12.37 -11.74
CA ILE A 82 0.62 12.00 -12.44
C ILE A 82 0.34 10.94 -13.51
N LEU A 83 -0.53 9.98 -13.20
CA LEU A 83 -0.86 8.87 -14.08
C LEU A 83 -1.99 9.23 -15.06
N THR A 84 -2.03 8.56 -16.20
CA THR A 84 -3.21 8.61 -17.08
C THR A 84 -4.40 7.88 -16.44
N PRO A 85 -5.65 8.16 -16.88
CA PRO A 85 -6.84 7.47 -16.35
C PRO A 85 -6.75 5.95 -16.45
N ASP A 86 -6.21 5.42 -17.55
CA ASP A 86 -6.04 3.97 -17.76
C ASP A 86 -4.98 3.38 -16.82
N GLN A 87 -3.84 4.07 -16.65
CA GLN A 87 -2.80 3.66 -15.71
C GLN A 87 -3.31 3.69 -14.27
N PHE A 88 -4.08 4.71 -13.89
CA PHE A 88 -4.68 4.81 -12.57
C PHE A 88 -5.71 3.70 -12.31
N THR A 89 -6.51 3.34 -13.31
CA THR A 89 -7.48 2.24 -13.22
C THR A 89 -6.77 0.90 -13.01
N LYS A 90 -5.69 0.62 -13.75
CA LYS A 90 -4.86 -0.57 -13.54
C LYS A 90 -4.25 -0.59 -12.14
N PHE A 91 -3.76 0.55 -11.67
CA PHE A 91 -3.21 0.70 -10.32
C PHE A 91 -4.23 0.39 -9.22
N GLU A 92 -5.46 0.90 -9.33
CA GLU A 92 -6.55 0.60 -8.38
C GLU A 92 -6.91 -0.89 -8.39
N ALA A 93 -6.96 -1.52 -9.57
CA ALA A 93 -7.20 -2.96 -9.70
C ALA A 93 -6.08 -3.82 -9.09
N MET A 94 -4.82 -3.37 -9.16
CA MET A 94 -3.70 -4.02 -8.46
C MET A 94 -3.84 -3.87 -6.94
N ARG A 95 -4.13 -2.66 -6.47
CA ARG A 95 -4.27 -2.36 -5.03
C ARG A 95 -5.42 -3.15 -4.39
N GLY A 96 -6.55 -3.27 -5.10
CA GLY A 96 -7.71 -4.04 -4.65
C GLY A 96 -7.41 -5.53 -4.46
N ARG A 97 -6.52 -6.12 -5.28
CA ARG A 97 -6.10 -7.52 -5.14
C ARG A 97 -5.20 -7.76 -3.92
N MET A 98 -4.33 -6.80 -3.57
CA MET A 98 -3.53 -6.89 -2.33
C MET A 98 -4.35 -6.70 -1.06
N GLY A 99 -5.42 -5.91 -1.09
CA GLY A 99 -6.31 -5.70 0.06
C GLY A 99 -7.18 -6.91 0.42
N ARG A 100 -7.58 -7.71 -0.57
CA ARG A 100 -8.42 -8.92 -0.37
C ARG A 100 -7.64 -10.15 0.13
N GLY A 101 -6.31 -10.11 0.14
CA GLY A 101 -5.45 -11.23 0.57
C GLY A 101 -5.00 -11.20 2.03
N ARG A 102 -5.43 -10.20 2.84
CA ARG A 102 -5.09 -10.08 4.27
C ARG A 102 -6.30 -10.20 5.21
N GLY A 103 -7.37 -10.83 4.74
CA GLY A 103 -8.45 -11.33 5.58
C GLY A 103 -8.42 -12.86 5.55
N ASN A 104 -7.92 -13.49 6.60
CA ASN A 104 -8.25 -14.89 6.87
C ASN A 104 -9.76 -14.97 7.10
N GLY A 105 -10.52 -15.43 6.11
CA GLY A 105 -11.98 -15.54 6.19
C GLY A 105 -12.67 -15.89 4.88
N GLY A 106 -12.36 -17.07 4.32
CA GLY A 106 -13.25 -17.92 3.49
C GLY A 106 -13.77 -17.38 2.13
N PRO A 107 -13.92 -18.25 1.12
CA PRO A 107 -14.69 -17.90 -0.08
C PRO A 107 -16.19 -17.95 0.26
N ALA A 108 -16.79 -16.80 0.60
CA ALA A 108 -18.23 -16.63 0.49
C ALA A 108 -18.54 -16.17 -0.93
N GLY A 109 -18.85 -17.13 -1.80
CA GLY A 109 -19.16 -16.84 -3.20
C GLY A 109 -19.39 -18.09 -4.02
N GLU A 110 -20.60 -18.64 -3.87
CA GLU A 110 -21.37 -19.26 -4.94
C GLU A 110 -20.87 -20.61 -5.49
N LYS A 111 -21.61 -21.69 -5.15
CA LYS A 111 -22.18 -22.61 -6.14
C LYS A 111 -23.05 -23.68 -5.47
N SER A 112 -24.34 -23.60 -5.82
CA SER A 112 -25.20 -24.74 -6.15
C SER A 112 -25.72 -25.60 -5.00
N ASP A 113 -27.00 -25.40 -4.71
CA ASP A 113 -27.95 -26.47 -4.37
C ASP A 113 -27.72 -27.70 -5.26
N PRO A 114 -27.67 -28.90 -4.67
CA PRO A 114 -28.35 -30.02 -5.28
C PRO A 114 -29.22 -30.69 -4.22
N GLY A 115 -30.54 -30.62 -4.42
CA GLY A 115 -31.47 -31.54 -3.80
C GLY A 115 -31.01 -33.00 -3.94
N GLN A 116 -31.07 -33.73 -2.82
CA GLN A 116 -31.26 -35.18 -2.73
C GLN A 116 -32.13 -35.38 -1.48
N GLU A 117 -33.42 -35.63 -1.71
CA GLU A 117 -34.13 -36.91 -1.47
C GLU A 117 -34.48 -37.15 0.01
#